data_AF-A0A7X0W0Q3-F1
#
_entry.id   AF-A0A7X0W0Q3-F1
#
_cell.length_a   1.000
_cell.length_b   1.000
_cell.length_c   1.000
_cell.angle_alpha   90.00
_cell.angle_beta   90.00
_cell.angle_gamma   90.00
#
_symmetry.space_group_name_H-M   'P 1'
#
loop_
_entity.id
_entity.type
_entity.pdbx_description
1 polymer ?
#
loop_
_entity_poly.entity_id
_entity_poly.type
_entity_poly.pdbx_seq_one_letter_code
_entity_poly.pdbx_strand_id
1 'polypeptide(L)' 'MWAIAGLLAAAGICAAIELPSLAGHKKDLWIFTLLLLLGTPLSIAAALKAPIPNPLDWIAAVYRPIGNWMKNLFE' A
#
# COMPACT_ATOMS: atom_id res chain seq x y z
N MET A 1 2.56 -18.39 -2.51
CA MET A 1 1.86 -18.44 -3.82
C MET A 1 0.34 -18.32 -3.65
N TRP A 2 -0.30 -19.11 -2.77
CA TRP A 2 -1.74 -18.99 -2.45
C TRP A 2 -2.20 -17.59 -2.05
N ALA A 3 -1.38 -16.87 -1.27
CA ALA A 3 -1.69 -15.49 -0.89
C ALA A 3 -1.80 -14.56 -2.11
N ILE A 4 -0.91 -14.69 -3.11
CA ILE A 4 -0.93 -13.88 -4.33
C ILE A 4 -2.15 -14.23 -5.18
N ALA A 5 -2.45 -15.53 -5.32
CA ALA A 5 -3.63 -15.99 -6.05
C ALA A 5 -4.93 -15.46 -5.42
N GLY A 6 -5.05 -15.51 -4.09
CA GLY A 6 -6.19 -14.91 -3.37
C GLY A 6 -6.28 -13.40 -3.57
N LEU A 7 -5.14 -12.71 -3.61
CA LEU A 7 -5.11 -11.26 -3.78
C LEU A 7 -5.52 -10.83 -5.20
N LEU A 8 -5.05 -11.56 -6.23
CA LEU A 8 -5.47 -11.36 -7.61
C LEU A 8 -6.94 -11.69 -7.82
N ALA A 9 -7.44 -12.75 -7.18
CA ALA A 9 -8.86 -13.09 -7.21
C ALA A 9 -9.72 -11.98 -6.57
N ALA A 10 -9.32 -11.45 -5.42
CA ALA A 10 -10.01 -10.34 -4.77
C ALA A 10 -10.00 -9.08 -5.65
N ALA A 11 -8.84 -8.69 -6.21
CA ALA A 11 -8.74 -7.55 -7.12
C ALA A 11 -9.62 -7.73 -8.38
N GLY A 12 -9.68 -8.95 -8.93
CA GLY A 12 -10.54 -9.29 -10.06
C GLY A 12 -12.03 -9.20 -9.72
N ILE A 13 -12.44 -9.62 -8.52
CA ILE A 13 -13.83 -9.50 -8.04
C ILE A 13 -14.20 -8.02 -7.88
N CYS A 14 -13.36 -7.22 -7.23
CA CYS A 14 -13.57 -5.76 -7.12
C CYS A 14 -13.74 -5.14 -8.50
N ALA A 15 -12.81 -5.40 -9.42
CA ALA A 15 -12.90 -4.93 -10.79
C ALA A 15 -14.20 -5.36 -11.49
N ALA A 16 -14.62 -6.61 -11.34
CA ALA A 16 -15.84 -7.12 -11.97
C ALA A 16 -17.13 -6.46 -11.46
N ILE A 17 -17.17 -6.03 -10.20
CA ILE A 17 -18.33 -5.35 -9.60
C ILE A 17 -18.30 -3.84 -9.91
N GLU A 18 -17.13 -3.21 -9.78
CA GLU A 18 -17.00 -1.76 -9.85
C GLU A 18 -16.82 -1.22 -11.27
N LEU A 19 -16.12 -1.90 -12.18
CA LEU A 19 -16.02 -1.45 -13.59
C LEU A 19 -17.38 -1.22 -14.28
N PRO A 20 -18.36 -2.14 -14.22
CA PRO A 20 -19.65 -1.91 -14.88
C PRO A 20 -20.43 -0.78 -14.20
N SER A 21 -20.31 -0.62 -12.88
CA SER A 21 -20.92 0.48 -12.14
C SER A 21 -20.33 1.84 -12.53
N LEU A 22 -19.02 1.89 -12.79
CA LEU A 22 -18.26 3.11 -13.07
C LEU A 22 -18.13 3.43 -14.57
N ALA A 23 -18.64 2.58 -15.47
CA ALA A 23 -18.50 2.74 -16.92
C ALA A 23 -19.06 4.07 -17.46
N GLY A 24 -20.06 4.65 -16.78
CA GLY A 24 -20.62 5.97 -17.11
C GLY A 24 -19.81 7.17 -16.58
N HIS A 25 -18.90 6.93 -15.62
CA HIS A 25 -18.19 7.96 -14.87
C HIS A 25 -16.68 7.85 -15.10
N LYS A 26 -16.20 8.41 -16.22
CA LYS A 26 -14.80 8.30 -16.66
C LYS A 26 -13.76 8.73 -15.61
N LYS A 27 -14.05 9.76 -14.81
CA LYS A 27 -13.14 10.24 -13.76
C LYS A 27 -13.01 9.21 -12.64
N ASP A 28 -14.14 8.70 -12.19
CA ASP A 28 -14.21 7.78 -11.06
C ASP A 28 -13.63 6.41 -11.44
N LEU A 29 -13.88 5.96 -12.68
CA LEU A 29 -13.26 4.77 -13.25
C LEU A 29 -11.73 4.89 -13.27
N TRP A 30 -11.20 6.06 -13.64
CA TRP A 30 -9.76 6.28 -13.70
C TRP A 30 -9.13 6.28 -12.31
N ILE A 31 -9.77 6.93 -11.33
CA ILE A 31 -9.34 6.93 -9.92
C ILE A 31 -9.39 5.52 -9.34
N PHE A 32 -10.49 4.79 -9.56
CA PHE A 32 -10.64 3.41 -9.12
C PHE A 32 -9.53 2.52 -9.70
N THR A 33 -9.31 2.60 -11.01
CA THR A 33 -8.30 1.81 -11.70
C THR A 33 -6.91 2.11 -11.15
N LEU A 34 -6.58 3.40 -10.94
CA LEU A 34 -5.32 3.82 -10.34
C LEU A 34 -5.15 3.25 -8.93
N LEU A 35 -6.18 3.36 -8.08
CA LEU A 35 -6.16 2.83 -6.71
C LEU A 35 -5.97 1.30 -6.70
N LEU A 36 -6.70 0.58 -7.56
CA LEU A 36 -6.61 -0.87 -7.64
C LEU A 36 -5.23 -1.32 -8.14
N LEU A 37 -4.68 -0.63 -9.13
CA LEU A 37 -3.36 -0.90 -9.71
C LEU A 37 -2.23 -0.49 -8.76
N LEU A 38 -2.42 0.44 -7.84
CA LEU A 38 -1.43 0.74 -6.79
C LEU A 38 -1.54 -0.20 -5.60
N GLY A 39 -2.77 -0.49 -5.14
CA GLY A 39 -3.01 -1.33 -3.98
C GLY A 39 -2.64 -2.80 -4.19
N THR A 40 -2.91 -3.35 -5.38
CA THR A 40 -2.66 -4.76 -5.68
C THR A 40 -1.16 -5.11 -5.65
N PRO A 41 -0.27 -4.39 -6.37
CA PRO A 41 1.17 -4.63 -6.29
C PRO A 41 1.75 -4.34 -4.91
N LEU A 42 1.28 -3.32 -4.19
CA LEU A 42 1.72 -3.07 -2.80
C LEU A 42 1.43 -4.27 -1.91
N SER A 43 0.22 -4.81 -2.03
CA SER A 43 -0.23 -5.96 -1.25
C SER A 43 0.49 -7.25 -1.65
N ILE A 44 0.81 -7.43 -2.94
CA ILE A 44 1.67 -8.53 -3.41
C ILE A 44 3.09 -8.39 -2.86
N ALA A 45 3.67 -7.19 -2.91
CA ALA A 45 5.00 -6.92 -2.37
C ALA A 45 5.05 -7.16 -0.85
N ALA A 46 3.98 -6.80 -0.12
CA ALA A 46 3.84 -7.11 1.30
C ALA A 46 3.75 -8.63 1.55
N ALA A 47 2.96 -9.36 0.74
CA ALA A 47 2.86 -10.82 0.82
C ALA A 47 4.19 -11.54 0.48
N LEU A 48 5.01 -10.95 -0.39
CA LEU A 48 6.35 -11.42 -0.73
C LEU A 48 7.40 -11.09 0.35
N LYS A 49 7.03 -10.36 1.42
CA LYS A 49 7.97 -9.78 2.39
C LYS A 49 9.11 -9.03 1.69
N ALA A 50 8.82 -8.43 0.54
CA ALA A 50 9.79 -7.57 -0.12
C ALA A 50 10.18 -6.46 0.87
N PRO A 51 11.44 -6.00 0.87
CA PRO A 51 11.88 -4.89 1.71
C PRO A 51 11.26 -3.59 1.18
N ILE A 52 9.95 -3.46 1.36
CA ILE A 52 9.23 -2.21 1.18
C ILE A 52 9.69 -1.36 2.36
N PRO A 53 10.32 -0.20 2.12
CA PRO A 53 10.69 0.70 3.20
C PRO A 53 9.43 0.97 4.02
N ASN A 54 9.45 0.54 5.28
CA ASN A 54 8.30 0.69 6.16
C ASN A 54 8.11 2.19 6.39
N PRO A 55 6.91 2.75 6.20
CA PRO A 55 6.65 4.14 6.57
C PRO A 55 7.02 4.43 8.04
N LEU A 56 6.91 3.43 8.91
CA LEU A 56 7.38 3.54 10.29
C LEU A 56 8.90 3.66 10.40
N ASP A 57 9.68 3.05 9.49
CA ASP A 57 11.14 3.22 9.46
C ASP A 57 11.51 4.64 9.03
N TRP A 58 10.72 5.23 8.13
CA TRP A 58 10.90 6.63 7.73
C TRP A 58 10.56 7.59 8.86
N ILE A 59 9.44 7.36 9.54
CA ILE A 59 9.07 8.09 10.75
C ILE A 59 10.18 7.91 11.81
N ALA A 60 10.63 6.69 12.05
CA ALA A 60 11.71 6.41 12.99
C ALA A 60 13.02 7.11 12.60
N ALA A 61 13.35 7.22 11.32
CA ALA A 61 14.52 7.96 10.84
C ALA A 61 14.41 9.47 11.14
N VAL A 62 13.22 10.05 11.00
CA VAL A 62 12.95 11.46 11.35
C VAL A 62 13.02 11.71 12.86
N TYR A 63 12.51 10.77 13.67
CA TYR A 63 12.47 10.93 15.14
C TYR A 63 13.75 10.46 15.86
N ARG A 64 14.58 9.62 15.24
CA ARG A 64 15.89 9.20 15.76
C ARG A 64 16.78 10.33 16.25
N PRO A 65 16.98 11.45 15.52
CA PRO A 65 17.82 12.54 16.00
C PRO A 65 17.30 13.16 17.31
N ILE A 66 15.98 13.26 17.49
CA ILE A 66 15.37 13.76 18.73
C ILE A 66 15.66 12.79 19.89
N GLY A 67 15.54 11.48 19.65
CA GLY A 67 15.88 10.46 20.64
C GLY A 67 17.35 10.48 21.06
N ASN A 68 18.26 10.68 20.10
CA ASN A 68 19.69 10.82 20.39
C ASN A 68 19.98 12.12 21.17
N TRP A 69 19.28 13.20 20.83
CA TRP A 69 19.42 14.48 21.53
C TRP A 69 18.97 14.38 22.99
N MET A 70 17.85 13.71 23.26
CA MET A 70 17.39 13.42 24.62
C MET A 70 18.37 12.52 25.38
N LYS A 71 18.93 11.48 24.75
CA LYS A 71 19.95 10.63 25.39
C LYS A 71 21.16 11.45 25.84
N ASN A 72 21.70 12.28 24.97
CA ASN A 72 22.87 13.13 25.27
C ASN A 72 22.58 14.24 26.30
N LEU A 73 21.31 14.53 26.59
CA LEU A 73 20.90 15.52 27.60
C LEU A 73 20.79 14.93 29.01
N PHE A 74 20.65 13.61 29.13
CA PHE A 74 20.46 12.89 30.40
C PHE A 74 21.65 11.99 30.79
N GLU A 75 22.66 11.86 29.92
CA GLU A 75 24.01 11.33 30.23
C GLU A 75 24.98 12.49 30.51
#